data_AF-A0A934M889-F1
#
_entry.id   AF-A0A934M889-F1
#
_cell.length_a   1.000
_cell.length_b   1.000
_cell.length_c   1.000
_cell.angle_alpha   90.00
_cell.angle_beta   90.00
_cell.angle_gamma   90.00
#
_symmetry.space_group_name_H-M   'P 1'
#
loop_
_entity.id
_entity.type
_entity.pdbx_description
1 polymer ?
#
loop_
_entity_poly.entity_id
_entity_poly.type
_entity_poly.pdbx_seq_one_letter_code
_entity_poly.pdbx_strand_id
1 'polypeptide(L)'
;MKFYTVQHIDAWRESKKKGYLEGNKEFAIDGFEKHYSWMMEQMHKKLSKYNGDYPVWLWSQKPDRKRVEQNYLEKDTKGVLLEAELDRADVLLSDFEAWHVVLNNGFFSISEEEYELWEQNKCNILKEESWERIFDLHLLESIGDWGSITELQGVTGKIDIDKINVIYEFVATGCIPEEDD
;
A
#
# COMPACT_ATOMS: atom_id res chain seq x y z
N MET A 1 0.57 -8.97 14.77
CA MET A 1 1.63 -8.98 13.73
C MET A 1 2.21 -7.58 13.62
N LYS A 2 3.46 -7.45 13.15
CA LYS A 2 4.12 -6.15 12.99
C LYS A 2 3.99 -5.67 11.56
N PHE A 3 3.65 -4.40 11.40
CA PHE A 3 3.59 -3.69 10.12
C PHE A 3 4.33 -2.37 10.24
N TYR A 4 4.75 -1.80 9.12
CA TYR A 4 5.59 -0.60 9.11
C TYR A 4 4.98 0.50 8.26
N THR A 5 5.05 1.75 8.70
CA THR A 5 4.57 2.89 7.92
C THR A 5 5.51 4.08 8.06
N VAL A 6 5.70 4.82 6.97
CA VAL A 6 6.48 6.05 6.94
C VAL A 6 5.51 7.21 6.96
N GLN A 7 5.71 8.15 7.88
CA GLN A 7 4.82 9.29 8.07
C GLN A 7 5.62 10.59 8.15
N HIS A 8 4.99 11.70 7.76
CA HIS A 8 5.52 13.03 8.06
C HIS A 8 5.61 13.21 9.58
N ILE A 9 6.66 13.87 10.09
CA ILE A 9 6.83 14.04 11.55
C ILE A 9 5.67 14.79 12.18
N ASP A 10 5.04 15.71 11.45
CA ASP A 10 3.90 16.48 11.93
C ASP A 10 2.62 15.65 11.98
N ALA A 11 2.40 14.75 11.02
CA ALA A 11 1.30 13.78 11.06
C ALA A 11 1.43 12.87 12.29
N TRP A 12 2.67 12.45 12.64
CA TRP A 12 2.92 11.70 13.86
C TRP A 12 2.65 12.51 15.14
N ARG A 13 3.11 13.77 15.19
CA ARG A 13 2.85 14.66 16.34
C ARG A 13 1.36 14.91 16.55
N GLU A 14 0.61 15.07 15.47
CA GLU A 14 -0.85 15.20 15.52
C GLU A 14 -1.50 13.91 16.00
N SER A 15 -1.07 12.77 15.47
CA SER A 15 -1.57 11.43 15.86
C SER A 15 -1.42 11.18 17.36
N LYS A 16 -0.28 11.58 17.94
CA LYS A 16 -0.07 11.52 19.40
C LYS A 16 -1.04 12.39 20.20
N LYS A 17 -1.47 13.53 19.67
CA LYS A 17 -2.44 14.42 20.33
C LYS A 17 -3.87 13.88 20.26
N LYS A 18 -4.25 13.32 19.11
CA LYS A 18 -5.60 12.76 18.89
C LYS A 18 -5.79 11.34 19.42
N GLY A 19 -4.70 10.60 19.65
CA GLY A 19 -4.71 9.25 20.21
C GLY A 19 -4.73 8.12 19.18
N TYR A 20 -4.66 8.44 17.89
CA TYR A 20 -4.64 7.46 16.80
C TYR A 20 -3.98 8.04 15.55
N LEU A 21 -3.47 7.17 14.67
CA LEU A 21 -3.02 7.48 13.32
C LEU A 21 -4.14 7.16 12.31
N GLU A 22 -4.35 8.03 11.33
CA GLU A 22 -5.31 7.81 10.23
C GLU A 22 -4.71 8.37 8.93
N GLY A 23 -5.09 7.80 7.79
CA GLY A 23 -4.71 8.38 6.50
C GLY A 23 -5.39 9.74 6.29
N ASN A 24 -4.76 10.63 5.54
CA ASN A 24 -5.35 11.91 5.18
C ASN A 24 -5.43 12.04 3.65
N LYS A 25 -6.65 12.31 3.17
CA LYS A 25 -6.98 12.48 1.75
C LYS A 25 -6.17 13.58 1.06
N GLU A 26 -5.76 14.60 1.80
CA GLU A 26 -5.00 15.75 1.26
C GLU A 26 -3.57 15.38 0.87
N PHE A 27 -3.10 14.22 1.35
CA PHE A 27 -1.80 13.64 0.96
C PHE A 27 -1.96 12.40 0.07
N ALA A 28 -3.17 12.14 -0.44
CA ALA A 28 -3.34 11.15 -1.50
C ALA A 28 -2.67 11.67 -2.78
N ILE A 29 -2.16 10.75 -3.61
CA ILE A 29 -1.50 11.13 -4.86
C ILE A 29 -2.56 11.68 -5.82
N ASP A 30 -2.37 12.93 -6.27
CA ASP A 30 -3.23 13.59 -7.24
C ASP A 30 -3.42 12.71 -8.49
N GLY A 31 -4.67 12.58 -8.95
CA GLY A 31 -5.03 11.76 -10.10
C GLY A 31 -5.26 10.27 -9.82
N PHE A 32 -5.05 9.80 -8.58
CA PHE A 32 -5.32 8.42 -8.18
C PHE A 32 -6.56 8.25 -7.28
N GLU A 33 -7.43 9.26 -7.22
CA GLU A 33 -8.58 9.30 -6.31
C GLU A 33 -9.54 8.12 -6.52
N LYS A 34 -9.75 7.72 -7.78
CA LYS A 34 -10.59 6.56 -8.13
C LYS A 34 -9.99 5.25 -7.65
N HIS A 35 -8.67 5.09 -7.76
CA HIS A 35 -7.97 3.88 -7.33
C HIS A 35 -7.97 3.77 -5.80
N TYR A 36 -7.76 4.88 -5.10
CA TYR A 36 -7.90 4.94 -3.64
C TYR A 36 -9.33 4.65 -3.20
N SER A 37 -10.33 5.19 -3.89
CA SER A 37 -11.74 4.91 -3.62
C SER A 37 -12.05 3.42 -3.79
N TRP A 38 -11.57 2.80 -4.87
CA TRP A 38 -11.70 1.36 -5.08
C TRP A 38 -11.04 0.55 -3.96
N MET A 39 -9.82 0.92 -3.54
CA MET A 39 -9.14 0.25 -2.41
C MET A 39 -9.97 0.37 -1.12
N MET A 40 -10.54 1.53 -0.83
CA MET A 40 -11.41 1.74 0.34
C MET A 40 -12.71 0.92 0.25
N GLU A 41 -13.29 0.76 -0.94
CA GLU A 41 -14.43 -0.15 -1.14
C GLU A 41 -14.05 -1.61 -0.84
N GLN A 42 -12.86 -2.04 -1.25
CA GLN A 42 -12.35 -3.38 -0.93
C GLN A 42 -12.08 -3.55 0.57
N MET A 43 -11.56 -2.53 1.25
CA MET A 43 -11.47 -2.50 2.71
C MET A 43 -12.84 -2.65 3.36
N HIS A 44 -13.86 -1.95 2.86
CA HIS A 44 -15.22 -2.03 3.41
C HIS A 44 -15.84 -3.42 3.25
N LYS A 45 -15.56 -4.11 2.15
CA LYS A 45 -16.00 -5.48 1.90
C LYS A 45 -15.28 -6.51 2.77
N LYS A 46 -13.97 -6.33 3.00
CA LYS A 46 -13.09 -7.39 3.52
C LYS A 46 -12.64 -7.19 4.97
N LEU A 47 -12.71 -5.96 5.52
CA LEU A 47 -12.28 -5.63 6.89
C LEU A 47 -13.49 -5.30 7.78
N SER A 48 -13.83 -6.22 8.67
CA SER A 48 -15.02 -6.09 9.53
C SER A 48 -15.02 -4.87 10.47
N LYS A 49 -13.85 -4.36 10.85
CA LYS A 49 -13.69 -3.21 11.76
C LYS A 49 -13.48 -1.87 11.05
N TYR A 50 -13.49 -1.86 9.71
CA TYR A 50 -13.21 -0.66 8.94
C TYR A 50 -14.42 0.29 8.90
N ASN A 51 -14.20 1.55 9.27
CA ASN A 51 -15.27 2.54 9.44
C ASN A 51 -15.29 3.64 8.35
N GLY A 52 -14.61 3.43 7.23
CA GLY A 52 -14.56 4.40 6.12
C GLY A 52 -13.49 5.49 6.28
N ASP A 53 -12.58 5.35 7.25
CA ASP A 53 -11.44 6.24 7.44
C ASP A 53 -10.48 6.17 6.23
N TYR A 54 -9.74 7.22 5.93
CA TYR A 54 -8.72 7.14 4.88
C TYR A 54 -7.62 6.13 5.26
N PRO A 55 -7.15 5.31 4.29
CA PRO A 55 -6.26 4.20 4.59
C PRO A 55 -4.90 4.67 5.10
N VAL A 56 -4.39 3.97 6.11
CA VAL A 56 -2.96 3.98 6.44
C VAL A 56 -2.29 2.87 5.64
N TRP A 57 -1.34 3.25 4.79
CA TRP A 57 -0.52 2.29 4.03
C TRP A 57 0.59 1.71 4.90
N LEU A 58 0.79 0.41 4.75
CA LEU A 58 1.63 -0.43 5.58
C LEU A 58 2.55 -1.30 4.72
N TRP A 59 3.73 -1.59 5.23
CA TRP A 59 4.60 -2.66 4.78
C TRP A 59 4.52 -3.83 5.73
N SER A 60 4.44 -5.05 5.18
CA SER A 60 4.48 -6.29 5.97
C SER A 60 5.86 -6.61 6.55
N GLN A 61 6.91 -6.08 5.93
CA GLN A 61 8.30 -6.21 6.35
C GLN A 61 8.89 -4.84 6.62
N LYS A 62 9.91 -4.78 7.48
CA LYS A 62 10.56 -3.52 7.81
C LYS A 62 11.38 -3.05 6.60
N PRO A 63 11.07 -1.88 6.01
CA PRO A 63 11.85 -1.36 4.91
C PRO A 63 13.27 -1.01 5.39
N ASP A 64 14.24 -1.16 4.50
CA ASP A 64 15.61 -0.75 4.78
C ASP A 64 15.70 0.78 4.92
N ARG A 65 16.70 1.23 5.68
CA ARG A 65 16.83 2.65 6.02
C ARG A 65 17.09 3.52 4.80
N LYS A 66 17.89 3.04 3.84
CA LYS A 66 18.24 3.81 2.64
C LYS A 66 16.99 4.08 1.81
N ARG A 67 16.17 3.06 1.57
CA ARG A 67 14.88 3.18 0.89
C ARG A 67 13.93 4.14 1.62
N VAL A 68 13.83 4.05 2.95
CA VAL A 68 13.00 4.97 3.76
C VAL A 68 13.42 6.43 3.55
N GLU A 69 14.72 6.71 3.67
CA GLU A 69 15.24 8.09 3.60
C GLU A 69 15.21 8.66 2.17
N GLN A 70 15.22 7.83 1.13
CA GLN A 70 15.29 8.28 -0.27
C GLN A 70 13.94 8.38 -0.98
N ASN A 71 13.00 7.46 -0.70
CA ASN A 71 11.88 7.20 -1.63
C ASN A 71 10.49 7.57 -1.11
N TYR A 72 10.32 7.87 0.19
CA TYR A 72 8.98 8.00 0.79
C TYR A 72 8.53 9.43 1.04
N LEU A 73 9.46 10.37 1.15
CA LEU A 73 9.19 11.77 1.42
C LEU A 73 10.08 12.64 0.53
N GLU A 74 9.61 13.85 0.21
CA GLU A 74 10.41 14.83 -0.51
C GLU A 74 11.71 15.13 0.22
N LYS A 75 12.77 15.43 -0.52
CA LYS A 75 14.08 15.79 0.04
C LYS A 75 13.95 16.91 1.09
N ASP A 76 14.76 16.82 2.15
CA ASP A 76 14.80 17.73 3.30
C ASP A 76 13.54 17.70 4.20
N THR A 77 12.61 16.77 3.94
CA THR A 77 11.42 16.56 4.77
C THR A 77 11.72 15.71 6.00
N LYS A 78 11.17 16.09 7.16
CA LYS A 78 11.30 15.30 8.39
C LYS A 78 10.25 14.19 8.43
N GLY A 79 10.72 12.96 8.51
CA GLY A 79 9.91 11.76 8.57
C GLY A 79 10.10 10.95 9.84
N VAL A 80 9.20 9.98 10.04
CA VAL A 80 9.32 8.95 11.06
C VAL A 80 8.93 7.60 10.48
N LEU A 81 9.74 6.58 10.76
CA LEU A 81 9.37 5.19 10.55
C LEU A 81 8.69 4.66 11.81
N LEU A 82 7.48 4.16 11.65
CA LEU A 82 6.64 3.61 12.72
C LEU A 82 6.48 2.11 12.51
N GLU A 83 6.41 1.36 13.61
CA GLU A 83 5.97 -0.03 13.67
C GLU A 83 4.59 -0.07 14.35
N ALA A 84 3.62 -0.72 13.70
CA ALA A 84 2.28 -0.92 14.22
C ALA A 84 2.06 -2.40 14.53
N GLU A 85 1.60 -2.69 15.74
CA GLU A 85 1.19 -4.04 16.15
C GLU A 85 -0.32 -4.22 15.92
N LEU A 86 -0.66 -4.97 14.86
CA LEU A 86 -2.04 -5.15 14.39
C LEU A 86 -2.42 -6.61 14.24
N ASP A 87 -3.71 -6.92 14.36
CA ASP A 87 -4.26 -8.21 13.97
C ASP A 87 -4.22 -8.36 12.45
N ARG A 88 -3.83 -9.54 11.96
CA ARG A 88 -3.78 -9.77 10.50
C ARG A 88 -5.14 -9.59 9.83
N ALA A 89 -6.22 -9.89 10.54
CA ALA A 89 -7.58 -9.74 10.05
C ALA A 89 -8.03 -8.27 9.89
N ASP A 90 -7.30 -7.32 10.50
CA ASP A 90 -7.58 -5.89 10.41
C ASP A 90 -6.70 -5.19 9.35
N VAL A 91 -5.95 -5.96 8.55
CA VAL A 91 -5.08 -5.45 7.48
C VAL A 91 -5.39 -6.16 6.17
N LEU A 92 -5.75 -5.39 5.15
CA LEU A 92 -5.92 -5.89 3.79
C LEU A 92 -4.55 -5.87 3.10
N LEU A 93 -3.91 -7.04 2.99
CA LEU A 93 -2.64 -7.15 2.26
C LEU A 93 -2.88 -7.30 0.76
N SER A 94 -2.01 -6.66 -0.01
CA SER A 94 -1.88 -6.84 -1.44
C SER A 94 -0.42 -6.91 -1.84
N ASP A 95 -0.16 -7.50 -2.99
CA ASP A 95 1.16 -7.42 -3.59
C ASP A 95 1.45 -5.98 -4.07
N PHE A 96 2.70 -5.52 -3.88
CA PHE A 96 3.11 -4.16 -4.21
C PHE A 96 3.19 -3.95 -5.73
N GLU A 97 3.70 -4.91 -6.50
CA GLU A 97 3.83 -4.80 -7.95
C GLU A 97 2.45 -4.94 -8.62
N ALA A 98 1.63 -5.88 -8.16
CA ALA A 98 0.27 -6.10 -8.67
C ALA A 98 -0.62 -4.86 -8.54
N TRP A 99 -0.43 -4.06 -7.48
CA TRP A 99 -1.15 -2.80 -7.29
C TRP A 99 -0.89 -1.79 -8.42
N HIS A 100 0.30 -1.81 -9.06
CA HIS A 100 0.60 -0.94 -10.19
C HIS A 100 -0.28 -1.21 -11.40
N VAL A 101 -0.80 -2.44 -11.56
CA VAL A 101 -1.79 -2.73 -12.61
C VAL A 101 -3.08 -1.94 -12.36
N VAL A 102 -3.52 -1.85 -11.10
CA VAL A 102 -4.69 -1.05 -10.73
C VAL A 102 -4.40 0.43 -10.95
N LEU A 103 -3.26 0.94 -10.47
CA LEU A 103 -2.86 2.34 -10.66
C LEU A 103 -2.79 2.74 -12.14
N ASN A 104 -2.32 1.85 -13.00
CA ASN A 104 -2.25 2.07 -14.45
C ASN A 104 -3.58 1.79 -15.18
N ASN A 105 -4.65 1.50 -14.45
CA ASN A 105 -5.96 1.18 -15.00
C ASN A 105 -5.92 0.00 -16.01
N GLY A 106 -5.02 -0.96 -15.79
CA GLY A 106 -4.81 -2.13 -16.64
C GLY A 106 -5.69 -3.32 -16.26
N PHE A 107 -5.73 -4.36 -17.10
CA PHE A 107 -6.37 -5.63 -16.77
C PHE A 107 -5.36 -6.57 -16.10
N PHE A 108 -5.69 -7.08 -14.91
CA PHE A 108 -4.84 -8.03 -14.21
C PHE A 108 -5.03 -9.45 -14.76
N SER A 109 -4.25 -9.81 -15.77
CA SER A 109 -4.28 -11.14 -16.36
C SER A 109 -3.43 -12.14 -15.58
N ILE A 110 -3.89 -13.39 -15.49
CA ILE A 110 -3.13 -14.51 -14.90
C ILE A 110 -2.45 -15.40 -15.95
N SER A 111 -2.64 -15.12 -17.24
CA SER A 111 -1.96 -15.79 -18.35
C SER A 111 -1.98 -14.94 -19.62
N GLU A 112 -1.13 -15.27 -20.60
CA GLU A 112 -1.19 -14.67 -21.93
C GLU A 112 -2.55 -14.93 -22.61
N GLU A 113 -3.07 -16.16 -22.53
CA GLU A 113 -4.36 -16.54 -23.12
C GLU A 113 -5.53 -15.71 -22.57
N GLU A 114 -5.59 -15.48 -21.25
CA GLU A 114 -6.62 -14.63 -20.66
C GLU A 114 -6.50 -13.17 -21.11
N TYR A 115 -5.26 -12.68 -21.26
CA TYR A 115 -5.01 -11.32 -21.73
C TYR A 115 -5.47 -11.16 -23.19
N GLU A 116 -5.18 -12.12 -24.06
CA GLU A 116 -5.66 -12.13 -25.44
C GLU A 116 -7.19 -12.15 -25.53
N LEU A 117 -7.86 -12.93 -24.67
CA LEU A 117 -9.32 -12.95 -24.58
C LEU A 117 -9.87 -11.60 -24.12
N TRP A 118 -9.20 -10.94 -23.16
CA TRP A 118 -9.57 -9.59 -22.72
C TRP A 118 -9.45 -8.56 -23.85
N GLU A 119 -8.33 -8.54 -24.58
CA GLU A 119 -8.14 -7.62 -25.73
C GLU A 119 -9.19 -7.82 -26.83
N GLN A 120 -9.67 -9.06 -27.01
CA GLN A 120 -10.74 -9.39 -27.95
C GLN A 120 -12.15 -9.13 -27.40
N ASN A 121 -12.31 -8.61 -26.17
CA ASN A 121 -13.58 -8.45 -25.46
C ASN A 121 -14.36 -9.78 -25.30
N LYS A 122 -13.64 -10.89 -25.12
CA LYS A 122 -14.16 -12.25 -24.93
C LYS A 122 -13.91 -12.80 -23.52
N CYS A 123 -13.23 -12.04 -22.67
CA CYS A 123 -13.03 -12.44 -21.28
C CYS A 123 -14.36 -12.41 -20.51
N ASN A 124 -14.54 -13.36 -19.59
CA ASN A 124 -15.78 -13.52 -18.82
C ASN A 124 -15.83 -12.65 -17.57
N ILE A 125 -14.78 -11.87 -17.29
CA ILE A 125 -14.70 -10.98 -16.14
C ILE A 125 -14.41 -9.56 -16.59
N LEU A 126 -14.87 -8.61 -15.78
CA LEU A 126 -14.54 -7.21 -15.91
C LEU A 126 -13.12 -6.94 -15.39
N LYS A 127 -12.54 -5.83 -15.82
CA LYS A 127 -11.22 -5.38 -15.37
C LYS A 127 -11.18 -5.11 -13.87
N GLU A 128 -12.20 -4.46 -13.31
CA GLU A 128 -12.28 -4.20 -11.87
C GLU A 128 -12.45 -5.49 -11.06
N GLU A 129 -13.03 -6.54 -11.65
CA GLU A 129 -13.11 -7.88 -11.03
C GLU A 129 -11.74 -8.57 -11.05
N SER A 130 -10.95 -8.39 -12.11
CA SER A 130 -9.59 -8.92 -12.17
C SER A 130 -8.67 -8.25 -11.14
N TRP A 131 -8.90 -7.00 -10.77
CA TRP A 131 -8.15 -6.32 -9.71
C TRP A 131 -8.29 -6.95 -8.33
N GLU A 132 -9.39 -7.65 -8.02
CA GLU A 132 -9.51 -8.30 -6.70
C GLU A 132 -8.47 -9.42 -6.48
N ARG A 133 -7.82 -9.89 -7.56
CA ARG A 133 -6.75 -10.89 -7.52
C ARG A 133 -5.50 -10.39 -6.80
N ILE A 134 -5.28 -9.08 -6.70
CA ILE A 134 -4.10 -8.53 -5.99
C ILE A 134 -4.07 -8.88 -4.49
N PHE A 135 -5.21 -9.30 -3.93
CA PHE A 135 -5.36 -9.72 -2.54
C PHE A 135 -5.21 -11.24 -2.35
N ASP A 136 -5.23 -12.03 -3.44
CA ASP A 136 -5.08 -13.49 -3.41
C ASP A 136 -3.61 -13.88 -3.51
N LEU A 137 -2.94 -13.89 -2.37
CA LEU A 137 -1.50 -14.15 -2.30
C LEU A 137 -1.14 -15.57 -2.78
N HIS A 138 -2.04 -16.56 -2.63
CA HIS A 138 -1.79 -17.90 -3.13
C HIS A 138 -1.87 -17.97 -4.66
N LEU A 139 -2.83 -17.28 -5.26
CA LEU A 139 -2.90 -17.13 -6.71
C LEU A 139 -1.63 -16.47 -7.25
N LEU A 140 -1.20 -15.35 -6.65
CA LEU A 140 -0.02 -14.60 -7.08
C LEU A 140 1.27 -15.43 -7.00
N GLU A 141 1.43 -16.25 -5.96
CA GLU A 141 2.56 -17.20 -5.87
C GLU A 141 2.55 -18.25 -6.99
N SER A 142 1.37 -18.61 -7.49
CA SER A 142 1.20 -19.70 -8.46
C SER A 142 1.43 -19.30 -9.92
N ILE A 143 1.18 -18.03 -10.28
CA ILE A 143 1.17 -17.57 -11.68
C ILE A 143 2.58 -17.36 -12.25
N GLY A 144 3.62 -17.22 -11.43
CA GLY A 144 5.05 -17.30 -11.82
C GLY A 144 5.60 -16.18 -12.73
N ASP A 145 4.79 -15.65 -13.66
CA ASP A 145 5.17 -14.66 -14.67
C ASP A 145 5.37 -13.25 -14.09
N TRP A 146 4.75 -12.97 -12.94
CA TRP A 146 4.90 -11.70 -12.23
C TRP A 146 6.07 -11.70 -11.23
N GLY A 147 6.88 -12.76 -11.23
CA GLY A 147 7.91 -12.99 -10.21
C GLY A 147 7.31 -13.53 -8.91
N SER A 148 8.16 -14.09 -8.05
CA SER A 148 7.76 -14.43 -6.68
C SER A 148 7.15 -13.20 -6.00
N ILE A 149 6.15 -13.36 -5.10
CA ILE A 149 5.75 -12.29 -4.17
C ILE A 149 7.00 -11.80 -3.44
N THR A 150 7.52 -10.65 -3.84
CA THR A 150 8.76 -10.09 -3.29
C THR A 150 8.45 -9.11 -2.17
N GLU A 151 7.38 -8.32 -2.33
CA GLU A 151 7.00 -7.28 -1.37
C GLU A 151 5.49 -7.18 -1.18
N LEU A 152 5.06 -7.43 0.06
CA LEU A 152 3.68 -7.24 0.46
C LEU A 152 3.51 -5.88 1.15
N GLN A 153 2.60 -5.10 0.60
CA GLN A 153 2.04 -3.92 1.23
C GLN A 153 0.66 -4.24 1.82
N GLY A 154 0.10 -3.30 2.57
CA GLY A 154 -1.25 -3.42 3.07
C GLY A 154 -1.87 -2.07 3.40
N VAL A 155 -3.18 -2.11 3.62
CA VAL A 155 -3.94 -0.97 4.10
C VAL A 155 -4.75 -1.36 5.34
N THR A 156 -4.86 -0.42 6.25
CA THR A 156 -5.76 -0.51 7.41
C THR A 156 -6.45 0.83 7.65
N GLY A 157 -7.46 0.85 8.50
CA GLY A 157 -8.11 2.08 8.93
C GLY A 157 -7.29 2.82 9.99
N LYS A 158 -7.98 3.41 10.97
CA LYS A 158 -7.33 4.03 12.13
C LYS A 158 -6.49 3.03 12.92
N ILE A 159 -5.34 3.49 13.42
CA ILE A 159 -4.46 2.72 14.30
C ILE A 159 -4.34 3.47 15.62
N ASP A 160 -4.75 2.84 16.73
CA ASP A 160 -4.61 3.42 18.07
C ASP A 160 -3.12 3.65 18.42
N ILE A 161 -2.83 4.76 19.09
CA ILE A 161 -1.44 5.18 19.35
C ILE A 161 -0.66 4.20 20.24
N ASP A 162 -1.36 3.45 21.09
CA ASP A 162 -0.79 2.44 21.98
C ASP A 162 -0.28 1.19 21.23
N LYS A 163 -0.74 0.99 19.98
CA LYS A 163 -0.25 -0.05 19.07
C LYS A 163 0.96 0.39 18.25
N ILE A 164 1.41 1.64 18.39
CA ILE A 164 2.46 2.22 17.54
C ILE A 164 3.75 2.44 18.33
N ASN A 165 4.84 1.86 17.83
CA ASN A 165 6.19 2.10 18.30
C ASN A 165 6.98 2.96 17.29
N VAL A 166 7.70 3.96 17.78
CA VAL A 166 8.62 4.75 16.95
C VAL A 166 9.90 3.94 16.74
N ILE A 167 10.28 3.71 15.49
CA ILE A 167 11.52 3.02 15.15
C ILE A 167 12.67 4.02 15.06
N TYR A 168 12.54 5.06 14.23
CA TYR A 168 13.45 6.22 14.22
C TYR A 168 12.81 7.41 13.47
N GLU A 169 13.28 8.61 13.79
CA GLU A 169 13.04 9.83 13.01
C GLU A 169 14.18 10.02 12.01
N PHE A 170 13.89 10.64 10.86
CA PHE A 170 14.86 10.89 9.81
C PHE A 170 14.60 12.21 9.07
N VAL A 171 15.58 12.65 8.29
CA VAL A 171 15.42 13.70 7.29
C VAL A 171 15.60 13.03 5.93
N ALA A 172 14.62 13.17 5.05
CA ALA A 172 14.64 12.56 3.74
C ALA A 172 15.76 13.17 2.89
N THR A 173 16.51 12.31 2.22
CA THR A 173 17.62 12.71 1.34
C THR A 173 17.19 12.82 -0.12
N GLY A 174 16.03 12.25 -0.46
CA GLY A 174 15.50 12.13 -1.82
C GLY A 174 16.25 11.09 -2.64
N CYS A 175 15.67 10.69 -3.78
CA CYS A 175 16.41 9.90 -4.77
C CYS A 175 17.62 10.71 -5.25
N ILE A 176 18.81 10.25 -4.91
CA ILE A 176 20.03 10.73 -5.56
C ILE A 176 20.04 10.03 -6.92
N PRO A 177 20.05 10.76 -8.05
CA PRO A 177 20.26 10.14 -9.36
C PRO A 177 21.56 9.35 -9.28
N GLU A 178 21.55 8.07 -9.66
CA GLU A 178 22.82 7.37 -9.91
C GLU A 178 23.55 8.20 -10.98
N GLU A 179 24.78 8.65 -10.68
CA GLU A 179 25.61 9.27 -11.70
C GLU A 179 25.82 8.20 -12.78
N ASP A 180 25.31 8.46 -13.99
CA ASP A 180 25.58 7.64 -15.16
C ASP A 180 27.10 7.67 -15.41
N ASP A 181 27.82 6.63 -14.98
CA ASP A 181 29.23 6.36 -15.29
C ASP A 181 29.41 5.88 -16.74
#